data_AF-A0A7V9GCJ3-F1
#
_entry.id   AF-A0A7V9GCJ3-F1
#
_cell.length_a   1.000
_cell.length_b   1.000
_cell.length_c   1.000
_cell.angle_alpha   90.00
_cell.angle_beta   90.00
_cell.angle_gamma   90.00
#
_symmetry.space_group_name_H-M   'P 1'
#
loop_
_entity.id
_entity.type
_entity.pdbx_description
1 polymer ?
#
loop_
_entity_poly.entity_id
_entity_poly.type
_entity_poly.pdbx_seq_one_letter_code
_entity_poly.pdbx_strand_id
1 'polypeptide(L)' 'AKVTRAASIIDRSNGAADVGVPRISLVSLEVLSYTPENCPMCRQGEIAVKPGSRKWKKQI' A
#
# COMPACT_ATOMS: atom_id res chain seq x y z
N ALA A 1 -20.26 -12.90 -16.26
CA ALA A 1 -19.62 -13.79 -15.27
C ALA A 1 -19.80 -13.20 -13.86
N LYS A 2 -19.87 -14.02 -12.81
CA LYS A 2 -19.99 -13.57 -11.41
C LYS A 2 -18.70 -13.91 -10.64
N VAL A 3 -18.08 -12.92 -10.01
CA VAL A 3 -16.90 -13.10 -9.15
C VAL A 3 -17.32 -13.67 -7.80
N THR A 4 -16.64 -14.70 -7.31
CA THR A 4 -16.99 -15.40 -6.06
C THR A 4 -15.99 -15.18 -4.93
N ARG A 5 -14.70 -14.97 -5.25
CA ARG A 5 -13.61 -14.76 -4.29
C ARG A 5 -12.48 -13.93 -4.89
N ALA A 6 -11.70 -13.31 -4.02
CA ALA A 6 -10.43 -12.66 -4.35
C ALA A 6 -9.27 -13.31 -3.59
N ALA A 7 -8.06 -13.24 -4.15
CA ALA A 7 -6.85 -13.70 -3.49
C ALA A 7 -5.68 -12.74 -3.74
N SER A 8 -4.79 -12.62 -2.77
CA SER A 8 -3.54 -11.89 -2.90
C SER A 8 -2.38 -12.66 -2.28
N ILE A 9 -1.15 -12.32 -2.66
CA ILE A 9 0.03 -12.85 -1.96
C ILE A 9 0.20 -12.14 -0.63
N ILE A 10 0.13 -10.80 -0.66
CA ILE A 10 0.30 -9.94 0.52
C ILE A 10 -0.99 -9.15 0.74
N ASP A 11 -1.48 -9.15 1.97
CA ASP A 11 -2.52 -8.26 2.45
C ASP A 11 -1.91 -7.17 3.35
N ARG A 12 -1.82 -5.95 2.84
CA ARG A 12 -1.33 -4.77 3.59
C ARG A 12 -2.38 -4.09 4.46
N SER A 13 -3.64 -4.54 4.35
CA SER A 13 -4.76 -4.01 5.13
C SER A 13 -5.01 -4.81 6.41
N ASN A 14 -4.25 -5.89 6.61
CA ASN A 14 -4.46 -6.82 7.72
C ASN A 14 -5.92 -7.29 7.84
N GLY A 15 -6.53 -7.67 6.71
CA GLY A 15 -7.93 -8.10 6.64
C GLY A 15 -8.97 -6.98 6.52
N ALA A 16 -8.59 -5.70 6.66
CA ALA A 16 -9.55 -4.59 6.65
C ALA A 16 -10.04 -4.16 5.25
N ALA A 17 -9.28 -4.46 4.19
CA ALA A 17 -9.67 -4.02 2.86
C ALA A 17 -10.82 -4.85 2.31
N ASP A 18 -11.92 -4.17 2.00
CA ASP A 18 -13.09 -4.75 1.35
C ASP A 18 -12.97 -4.67 -0.18
N VAL A 19 -13.23 -5.80 -0.84
CA VAL A 19 -13.24 -5.93 -2.31
C VAL A 19 -14.58 -6.47 -2.83
N GLY A 20 -15.63 -6.47 -1.99
CA GLY A 20 -16.98 -6.90 -2.33
C GLY A 20 -17.21 -8.41 -2.36
N VAL A 21 -16.16 -9.21 -2.11
CA VAL A 21 -16.20 -10.68 -2.02
C VAL A 21 -15.22 -11.16 -0.95
N PRO A 22 -15.40 -12.38 -0.40
CA PRO A 22 -14.42 -12.96 0.51
C PRO A 22 -13.01 -13.00 -0.09
N ARG A 23 -12.02 -12.59 0.70
CA ARG A 23 -10.61 -12.55 0.32
C ARG A 23 -9.75 -13.47 1.17
N ILE A 24 -8.71 -14.05 0.57
CA ILE A 24 -7.62 -14.76 1.25
C ILE A 24 -6.26 -14.19 0.83
N SER A 25 -5.29 -14.21 1.75
CA SER A 25 -3.89 -13.85 1.49
C SER A 25 -2.94 -14.93 2.00
N LEU A 26 -1.74 -15.00 1.42
CA LEU A 26 -0.67 -15.87 1.95
C LEU A 26 -0.01 -15.25 3.19
N VAL A 27 0.16 -13.93 3.21
CA VAL A 27 0.71 -13.17 4.34
C VAL A 27 -0.11 -11.91 4.57
N SER A 28 -0.38 -11.59 5.83
CA SER A 28 -0.99 -10.34 6.25
C SER A 28 0.03 -9.49 6.99
N LEU A 29 0.15 -8.23 6.58
CA LEU A 29 1.05 -7.23 7.13
C LEU A 29 0.23 -6.01 7.53
N GLU A 30 0.47 -5.49 8.73
CA GLU A 30 -0.06 -4.19 9.13
C GLU A 30 0.87 -3.09 8.59
N VAL A 31 0.41 -2.34 7.59
CA VAL A 31 1.15 -1.22 7.01
C VAL A 31 0.35 0.06 7.18
N LEU A 32 0.73 0.86 8.18
CA LEU A 32 0.04 2.09 8.52
C LEU A 32 0.08 3.09 7.37
N SER A 33 -1.09 3.62 7.01
CA SER A 33 -1.24 4.70 6.04
C SER A 33 -1.52 5.99 6.80
N TYR A 34 -0.59 6.94 6.73
CA TYR A 34 -0.71 8.23 7.40
C TYR A 34 -1.26 9.27 6.43
N THR A 35 -2.11 10.18 6.93
CA THR A 35 -2.39 11.43 6.21
C THR A 35 -1.12 12.28 6.16
N PRO A 36 -0.99 13.22 5.19
CA PRO A 36 0.18 14.08 5.10
C PRO A 36 0.52 14.79 6.43
N GLU A 37 -0.50 15.27 7.15
CA GLU A 37 -0.36 15.95 8.45
C GLU A 37 0.12 15.01 9.57
N ASN A 38 -0.13 13.70 9.44
CA ASN A 38 0.14 12.70 10.45
C ASN A 38 1.36 11.81 10.17
N CYS A 39 2.03 11.99 9.02
CA CYS A 39 3.19 11.19 8.66
C CYS A 39 4.42 11.54 9.51
N PRO A 40 4.99 10.59 10.27
CA PRO A 40 6.16 10.84 11.13
C PRO A 40 7.39 11.32 10.34
N MET A 41 7.66 10.71 9.19
CA MET A 41 8.81 11.07 8.34
C MET A 41 8.62 12.46 7.70
N CYS A 42 7.39 12.83 7.33
CA CYS A 42 7.09 14.17 6.82
C CYS A 42 7.29 15.23 7.91
N ARG A 43 6.87 14.97 9.16
CA ARG A 43 7.10 15.88 10.28
C ARG A 43 8.59 16.05 10.62
N GLN A 44 9.38 15.02 10.38
CA GLN A 44 10.85 15.07 10.54
C GLN A 44 11.55 15.78 9.37
N GLY A 45 10.83 16.14 8.31
CA GLY A 45 11.40 16.81 7.13
C GLY A 45 12.27 15.89 6.26
N GLU A 46 12.09 14.58 6.37
CA GLU A 46 12.88 13.63 5.57
C GLU A 46 12.54 13.72 4.07
N ILE A 47 13.55 13.55 3.23
CA ILE A 47 13.40 13.57 1.77
C ILE A 47 13.07 12.17 1.29
N ALA A 48 11.94 12.02 0.60
CA ALA A 48 11.59 10.77 -0.07
C ALA A 48 12.60 10.46 -1.17
N VAL A 49 13.40 9.42 -0.97
CA VAL A 49 14.33 8.89 -1.99
C VAL A 49 13.61 7.81 -2.77
N LYS A 50 13.71 7.85 -4.10
CA LYS A 50 13.27 6.75 -4.97
C LYS A 50 14.42 5.74 -5.10
N PRO A 51 14.38 4.59 -4.40
CA PRO A 51 15.38 3.56 -4.61
C PRO A 51 15.21 2.91 -5.99
N GLY A 52 16.34 2.52 -6.60
CA GLY A 52 16.39 1.74 -7.83
C GLY A 52 16.90 2.49 -9.06
N SER A 53 17.30 1.74 -10.09
CA SER A 53 17.99 2.24 -11.28
C SER A 53 17.11 2.98 -12.29
N ARG A 54 15.78 2.85 -12.18
CA ARG A 54 14.84 3.47 -13.11
C ARG A 54 14.73 4.96 -12.85
N LYS A 55 15.27 5.78 -13.75
CA LYS A 55 15.14 7.25 -13.69
C LYS A 55 13.68 7.66 -13.89
N TRP A 56 13.17 8.54 -13.03
CA TRP A 56 11.90 9.23 -13.25
C TRP A 56 12.18 10.45 -14.14
N LYS A 57 11.62 10.53 -15.35
CA LYS A 57 11.58 11.81 -16.09
C LYS A 57 10.57 12.69 -15.37
N LYS A 58 10.99 13.82 -14.78
CA LYS A 58 10.05 14.82 -14.27
C LYS A 58 9.20 15.27 -15.45
N GLN A 59 7.95 14.83 -15.50
CA GLN A 59 6.95 15.46 -16.34
C GLN A 59 6.56 16.72 -15.57
N ILE A 60 7.09 17.84 -16.06
CA ILE A 60 6.73 19.19 -15.65
C ILE A 60 5.29 19.43 -16.10
#